data_AF-A0A662LWC4-F1
#
_entry.id   AF-A0A662LWC4-F1
#
_cell.length_a   1.000
_cell.length_b   1.000
_cell.length_c   1.000
_cell.angle_alpha   90.00
_cell.angle_beta   90.00
_cell.angle_gamma   90.00
#
_symmetry.space_group_name_H-M   'P 1'
#
loop_
_entity.id
_entity.type
_entity.pdbx_description
1 polymer ?
#
loop_
_entity_poly.entity_id
_entity_poly.type
_entity_poly.pdbx_seq_one_letter_code
_entity_poly.pdbx_strand_id
1 'polypeptide(L)'
;MKSDINWYLDPIVILSSETLRKYLCKKHNLCSEFAIWPLGSLMMIVSTFIGNTFSLTANQNYSNEDNIKKCGRVSFIVSILLFILAIFGYLFNIFYPSIFIQMFLIITILNLFIDLFPFKPMDGYDIRRWNFPIWITFYILILISYFHIYLQFEI
;
A
#
# COMPACT_ATOMS: atom_id res chain seq x y z
N MET A 1 3.16 -9.84 -24.83
CA MET A 1 4.30 -9.99 -23.90
C MET A 1 4.44 -8.78 -22.95
N LYS A 2 3.32 -8.23 -22.44
CA LYS A 2 3.27 -7.07 -21.51
C LYS A 2 2.52 -7.40 -20.21
N SER A 3 2.05 -8.65 -20.09
CA SER A 3 1.12 -9.14 -19.05
C SER A 3 1.83 -10.00 -18.00
N ASP A 4 2.87 -10.75 -18.39
CA ASP A 4 3.39 -11.84 -17.53
C ASP A 4 4.34 -11.36 -16.42
N ILE A 5 4.94 -10.18 -16.55
CA ILE A 5 5.86 -9.59 -15.56
C ILE A 5 5.13 -8.96 -14.36
N ASN A 6 3.89 -8.50 -14.55
CA ASN A 6 3.07 -7.94 -13.47
C ASN A 6 2.88 -8.93 -12.32
N TRP A 7 2.69 -10.21 -12.66
CA TRP A 7 2.42 -11.28 -11.71
C TRP A 7 3.49 -11.48 -10.64
N TYR A 8 4.75 -11.10 -10.90
CA TYR A 8 5.85 -11.32 -9.96
C TYR A 8 6.19 -10.09 -9.12
N LEU A 9 6.00 -8.88 -9.64
CA LEU A 9 6.38 -7.64 -8.93
C LEU A 9 5.39 -7.29 -7.82
N ASP A 10 4.09 -7.43 -8.09
CA ASP A 10 3.01 -7.20 -7.13
C ASP A 10 3.20 -7.99 -5.82
N PRO A 11 3.36 -9.34 -5.85
CA PRO A 11 3.51 -10.10 -4.61
C PRO A 11 4.80 -9.77 -3.86
N ILE A 12 5.89 -9.39 -4.53
CA ILE A 12 7.13 -9.00 -3.85
C ILE A 12 6.93 -7.73 -3.02
N VAL A 13 6.31 -6.71 -3.60
CA VAL A 13 6.02 -5.44 -2.91
C VAL A 13 5.11 -5.70 -1.71
N ILE A 14 4.05 -6.48 -1.90
CA ILE A 14 3.08 -6.78 -0.84
C ILE A 14 3.73 -7.60 0.28
N LEU A 15 4.45 -8.68 -0.04
CA LEU A 15 5.14 -9.51 0.94
C LEU A 15 6.15 -8.69 1.76
N SER A 16 6.88 -7.78 1.12
CA SER A 16 7.82 -6.90 1.83
C SER A 16 7.12 -5.98 2.83
N SER A 17 6.02 -5.35 2.42
CA SER A 17 5.21 -4.47 3.26
C SER A 17 4.56 -5.20 4.43
N GLU A 18 3.99 -6.38 4.18
CA GLU A 18 3.36 -7.22 5.20
C GLU A 18 4.37 -7.75 6.21
N THR A 19 5.56 -8.14 5.77
CA THR A 19 6.62 -8.62 6.66
C THR A 19 7.06 -7.49 7.60
N LEU A 20 7.23 -6.27 7.06
CA LEU A 20 7.60 -5.10 7.83
C LEU A 20 6.51 -4.73 8.85
N ARG A 21 5.24 -4.83 8.45
CA ARG A 21 4.08 -4.64 9.32
C ARG A 21 4.02 -5.67 10.45
N LYS A 22 4.18 -6.96 10.14
CA LYS A 22 4.22 -8.05 11.13
C LYS A 22 5.34 -7.84 12.15
N TYR A 23 6.52 -7.42 11.69
CA TYR A 23 7.65 -7.11 12.56
C TYR A 23 7.34 -5.95 13.52
N LEU A 24 6.78 -4.84 13.01
CA LEU A 24 6.40 -3.69 13.84
C LEU A 24 5.27 -4.01 14.82
N CYS A 25 4.27 -4.80 14.41
CA CYS A 25 3.18 -5.23 15.28
C CYS A 25 3.69 -6.10 16.43
N LYS A 26 4.61 -7.04 16.15
CA LYS A 26 5.27 -7.86 17.18
C LYS A 26 6.09 -7.00 18.14
N LYS A 27 6.82 -5.99 17.63
CA LYS A 27 7.59 -5.05 18.47
C LYS A 27 6.70 -4.20 19.38
N HIS A 28 5.50 -3.84 18.92
CA HIS A 28 4.57 -3.00 19.67
C HIS A 28 3.51 -3.78 20.48
N ASN A 29 3.61 -5.11 20.57
CA ASN A 29 2.65 -6.00 21.25
C ASN A 29 1.19 -5.76 20.80
N LEU A 30 0.98 -5.55 19.50
CA LEU A 30 -0.35 -5.36 18.93
C LEU A 30 -0.88 -6.71 18.44
N CYS A 31 -2.01 -7.17 19.00
CA CYS A 31 -2.73 -8.35 18.51
C CYS A 31 -3.50 -7.96 17.24
N SER A 32 -3.06 -8.52 16.12
CA SER A 32 -3.63 -8.27 14.81
C SER A 32 -4.56 -9.44 14.45
N GLU A 33 -5.85 -9.19 14.29
CA GLU A 33 -6.76 -10.19 13.71
C GLU A 33 -6.78 -10.00 12.18
N PHE A 34 -6.48 -11.05 11.41
CA PHE A 34 -6.58 -10.99 9.95
C PHE A 34 -8.03 -10.75 9.54
N ALA A 35 -8.31 -9.58 8.96
CA ALA A 35 -9.60 -9.23 8.38
C ALA A 35 -9.50 -9.27 6.86
N ILE A 36 -10.29 -10.15 6.26
CA ILE A 36 -10.43 -10.22 4.80
C ILE A 36 -11.32 -9.07 4.36
N TRP A 37 -10.82 -8.23 3.44
CA TRP A 37 -11.62 -7.15 2.86
C TRP A 37 -12.56 -7.70 1.78
N PRO A 38 -13.89 -7.72 1.99
CA PRO A 38 -14.81 -8.37 1.05
C PRO A 38 -14.79 -7.73 -0.35
N LEU A 39 -14.58 -6.41 -0.43
CA LEU A 39 -14.47 -5.71 -1.70
C LEU A 39 -13.19 -6.06 -2.46
N GLY A 40 -12.08 -6.29 -1.74
CA GLY A 40 -10.83 -6.76 -2.31
C GLY A 40 -10.92 -8.19 -2.83
N SER A 41 -11.63 -9.06 -2.12
CA SER A 41 -11.94 -10.42 -2.59
C SER A 41 -12.82 -10.40 -3.85
N LEU A 42 -13.78 -9.47 -3.92
CA LEU A 42 -14.64 -9.29 -5.09
C LEU A 42 -13.85 -8.76 -6.30
N MET A 43 -13.01 -7.75 -6.07
CA MET A 43 -12.07 -7.24 -7.07
C MET A 43 -11.11 -8.33 -7.56
N MET A 44 -10.58 -9.17 -6.65
CA MET A 44 -9.71 -10.29 -6.99
C MET A 44 -10.41 -11.33 -7.87
N ILE A 45 -11.68 -11.65 -7.59
CA ILE A 45 -12.45 -12.55 -8.45
C ILE A 45 -12.61 -11.94 -9.84
N VAL A 46 -13.05 -10.68 -9.92
CA VAL A 46 -13.25 -9.96 -11.20
C VAL A 46 -11.94 -9.85 -11.97
N SER A 47 -10.84 -9.59 -11.29
CA SER A 47 -9.54 -9.39 -11.90
C SER A 47 -8.89 -10.71 -12.32
N THR A 48 -9.16 -11.80 -11.61
CA THR A 48 -8.78 -13.17 -12.01
C THR A 48 -9.42 -13.54 -13.35
N PHE A 49 -10.68 -13.13 -13.60
CA PHE A 49 -11.32 -13.28 -14.91
C PHE A 49 -10.69 -12.40 -16.01
N ILE A 50 -10.04 -11.29 -15.63
CA ILE A 50 -9.39 -10.33 -16.55
C ILE A 50 -7.88 -10.65 -16.72
N GLY A 51 -7.34 -11.62 -15.99
CA GLY A 51 -5.94 -12.03 -16.07
C GLY A 51 -4.98 -11.14 -15.29
N ASN A 52 -5.44 -10.50 -14.20
CA ASN A 52 -4.60 -9.72 -13.30
C ASN A 52 -5.01 -10.02 -11.86
N THR A 53 -4.18 -10.60 -11.00
CA THR A 53 -4.58 -10.86 -9.60
C THR A 53 -4.35 -9.62 -8.74
N PHE A 54 -5.41 -8.88 -8.43
CA PHE A 54 -5.36 -7.99 -7.26
C PHE A 54 -5.23 -8.87 -6.03
N SER A 55 -4.04 -8.85 -5.42
CA SER A 55 -3.75 -9.65 -4.25
C SER A 55 -4.65 -9.23 -3.09
N LEU A 56 -5.20 -10.25 -2.41
CA LEU A 56 -5.97 -10.15 -1.19
C LEU A 56 -5.28 -9.19 -0.20
N THR A 57 -5.84 -7.99 0.02
CA THR A 57 -5.35 -7.11 1.09
C THR A 57 -5.89 -7.65 2.42
N ALA A 58 -5.14 -8.55 3.04
CA ALA A 58 -5.44 -9.07 4.38
C ALA A 58 -4.99 -8.04 5.42
N ASN A 59 -5.85 -7.07 5.71
CA ASN A 59 -5.52 -6.07 6.73
C ASN A 59 -5.97 -6.49 8.12
N GLN A 60 -5.30 -5.95 9.12
CA GLN A 60 -5.41 -6.42 10.50
C GLN A 60 -6.42 -5.55 11.25
N ASN A 61 -7.49 -6.14 11.80
CA ASN A 61 -8.39 -5.45 12.71
C ASN A 61 -7.79 -5.53 14.12
N TYR A 62 -7.62 -4.39 14.78
CA TYR A 62 -7.13 -4.34 16.15
C TYR A 62 -8.31 -4.18 17.11
N SER A 63 -8.49 -5.17 17.99
CA SER A 63 -9.66 -5.36 18.87
C SER A 63 -9.76 -4.33 20.02
N ASN A 64 -8.68 -3.65 20.40
CA ASN A 64 -8.67 -2.74 21.56
C ASN A 64 -8.60 -1.25 21.18
N GLU A 65 -9.62 -0.48 21.57
CA GLU A 65 -9.70 0.98 21.37
C GLU A 65 -8.53 1.75 22.05
N ASP A 66 -7.97 1.22 23.13
CA ASP A 66 -6.83 1.83 23.83
C ASP A 66 -5.52 1.82 23.02
N ASN A 67 -5.43 1.02 21.96
CA ASN A 67 -4.23 0.91 21.11
C ASN A 67 -4.33 1.70 19.79
N ILE A 68 -5.42 2.43 19.53
CA ILE A 68 -5.65 3.18 18.27
C ILE A 68 -4.44 4.06 17.89
N LYS A 69 -3.82 4.74 18.87
CA LYS A 69 -2.66 5.60 18.62
C LYS A 69 -1.41 4.82 18.18
N LYS A 70 -1.21 3.62 18.73
CA LYS A 70 -0.07 2.75 18.36
C LYS A 70 -0.31 2.12 17.00
N CYS A 71 -1.54 1.68 16.71
CA CYS A 71 -1.95 1.13 15.42
C CYS A 71 -1.76 2.14 14.29
N GLY A 72 -2.34 3.34 14.43
CA GLY A 72 -2.18 4.40 13.43
C GLY A 72 -0.72 4.81 13.22
N ARG A 73 0.11 4.81 14.28
CA ARG A 73 1.55 5.08 14.15
C ARG A 73 2.28 3.96 13.40
N VAL A 74 1.98 2.69 13.65
CA VAL A 74 2.60 1.56 12.95
C VAL A 74 2.21 1.59 11.47
N SER A 75 0.92 1.72 11.16
CA SER A 75 0.44 1.83 9.77
C SER A 75 1.08 3.02 9.06
N PHE A 76 1.17 4.19 9.71
CA PHE A 76 1.86 5.35 9.14
C PHE A 76 3.35 5.09 8.88
N ILE A 77 4.06 4.38 9.77
CA ILE A 77 5.48 4.02 9.56
C ILE A 77 5.64 3.06 8.38
N VAL A 78 4.73 2.12 8.18
CA VAL A 78 4.77 1.22 7.01
C VAL A 78 4.54 2.02 5.73
N SER A 79 3.50 2.86 5.68
CA SER A 79 3.18 3.65 4.51
C SER A 79 4.28 4.67 4.17
N ILE A 80 4.90 5.33 5.16
CA ILE A 80 6.00 6.27 4.90
C ILE A 80 7.26 5.56 4.39
N LEU A 81 7.57 4.36 4.86
CA LEU A 81 8.70 3.58 4.37
C LEU A 81 8.49 3.14 2.92
N LEU A 82 7.29 2.67 2.58
CA LEU A 82 6.90 2.38 1.19
C LEU A 82 6.97 3.63 0.31
N PHE A 83 6.54 4.78 0.83
CA PHE A 83 6.61 6.03 0.08
C PHE A 83 8.05 6.48 -0.16
N ILE A 84 8.93 6.34 0.83
CA ILE A 84 10.38 6.57 0.67
C ILE A 84 10.96 5.63 -0.38
N LEU A 85 10.57 4.34 -0.37
CA LEU A 85 10.99 3.38 -1.39
C LEU A 85 10.54 3.79 -2.80
N ALA A 86 9.32 4.32 -2.93
CA ALA A 86 8.81 4.87 -4.19
C ALA A 86 9.63 6.10 -4.64
N ILE A 87 9.99 7.01 -3.74
CA ILE A 87 10.88 8.14 -4.07
C ILE A 87 12.24 7.66 -4.57
N PHE A 88 12.86 6.68 -3.88
CA PHE A 88 14.14 6.10 -4.33
C PHE A 88 14.02 5.45 -5.71
N GLY A 89 12.94 4.68 -5.94
CA GLY A 89 12.68 4.11 -7.26
C GLY A 89 12.50 5.17 -8.34
N TYR A 90 11.83 6.28 -8.03
CA TYR A 90 11.62 7.40 -8.96
C TYR A 90 12.93 8.10 -9.30
N LEU A 91 13.76 8.41 -8.30
CA LEU A 91 15.10 8.97 -8.51
C LEU A 91 15.96 8.04 -9.36
N PHE A 92 15.93 6.73 -9.09
CA PHE A 92 16.68 5.75 -9.86
C PHE A 92 16.20 5.68 -11.32
N ASN A 93 14.90 5.79 -11.56
CA ASN A 93 14.32 5.82 -12.91
C ASN A 93 14.74 7.07 -13.72
N ILE A 94 15.04 8.20 -13.08
CA ILE A 94 15.56 9.39 -13.77
C ILE A 94 16.94 9.12 -14.37
N PHE A 95 17.80 8.40 -13.66
CA PHE A 95 19.16 8.07 -14.14
C PHE A 95 19.16 6.88 -15.10
N TYR A 96 18.31 5.87 -14.84
CA TYR A 96 18.22 4.65 -15.62
C TYR A 96 16.75 4.35 -15.96
N PRO A 97 16.20 4.97 -17.01
CA PRO A 97 14.81 4.75 -17.39
C PRO A 97 14.64 3.30 -17.87
N SER A 98 13.88 2.52 -17.10
CA SER A 98 13.58 1.13 -17.41
C SER A 98 12.11 0.86 -17.15
N ILE A 99 11.46 0.17 -18.09
CA ILE A 99 10.05 -0.24 -18.01
C ILE A 99 9.78 -0.98 -16.69
N PHE A 100 10.72 -1.80 -16.22
CA PHE A 100 10.59 -2.52 -14.96
C PHE A 100 10.47 -1.60 -13.74
N ILE A 101 11.25 -0.52 -13.69
CA ILE A 101 11.23 0.43 -12.56
C ILE A 101 9.94 1.25 -12.61
N GLN A 102 9.50 1.64 -13.80
CA GLN A 102 8.25 2.38 -13.99
C GLN A 102 7.04 1.56 -13.52
N MET A 103 6.99 0.27 -13.90
CA MET A 103 5.95 -0.66 -13.44
C MET A 103 5.98 -0.82 -11.92
N PHE A 104 7.17 -1.04 -11.34
CA PHE A 104 7.35 -1.11 -9.89
C PHE A 104 6.83 0.15 -9.16
N LEU A 105 7.07 1.34 -9.72
CA LEU A 105 6.61 2.61 -9.16
C LEU A 105 5.09 2.74 -9.20
N ILE A 106 4.47 2.42 -10.34
CA ILE A 106 3.01 2.49 -10.49
C ILE A 106 2.33 1.55 -9.50
N ILE A 107 2.81 0.31 -9.40
CA ILE A 107 2.31 -0.70 -8.45
C ILE A 107 2.46 -0.21 -7.01
N THR A 108 3.64 0.30 -6.65
CA THR A 108 3.93 0.74 -5.27
C THR A 108 3.05 1.93 -4.87
N ILE A 109 2.89 2.92 -5.76
CA ILE A 109 2.02 4.07 -5.48
C ILE A 109 0.54 3.66 -5.45
N LEU A 110 0.10 2.79 -6.35
CA LEU A 110 -1.28 2.29 -6.37
C LEU A 110 -1.61 1.52 -5.07
N ASN A 111 -0.69 0.65 -4.63
CA ASN A 111 -0.82 -0.06 -3.35
C ASN A 111 -0.87 0.91 -2.16
N LEU A 112 0.01 1.93 -2.14
CA LEU A 112 -0.03 2.98 -1.11
C LEU A 112 -1.35 3.74 -1.09
N PHE A 113 -1.89 4.07 -2.26
CA PHE A 113 -3.17 4.75 -2.39
C PHE A 113 -4.32 3.89 -1.82
N ILE A 114 -4.33 2.61 -2.16
CA ILE A 114 -5.29 1.62 -1.65
C ILE A 114 -5.14 1.46 -0.12
N ASP A 115 -3.92 1.31 0.38
CA ASP A 115 -3.66 1.15 1.81
C ASP A 115 -4.12 2.37 2.63
N LEU A 116 -3.99 3.58 2.11
CA LEU A 116 -4.42 4.81 2.79
C LEU A 116 -5.90 5.13 2.66
N PHE A 117 -6.68 4.29 1.98
CA PHE A 117 -8.09 4.52 1.81
C PHE A 117 -8.83 4.44 3.17
N PRO A 118 -9.82 5.33 3.44
CA PRO A 118 -10.35 5.52 4.79
C PRO A 118 -11.45 4.53 5.19
N PHE A 119 -11.34 3.26 4.76
CA PHE A 119 -12.31 2.22 5.08
C PHE A 119 -11.64 1.04 5.78
N LYS A 120 -12.32 0.42 6.74
CA LYS A 120 -11.85 -0.84 7.31
C LYS A 120 -11.82 -1.93 6.23
N PRO A 121 -10.81 -2.81 6.23
CA PRO A 121 -9.72 -2.94 7.21
C PRO A 121 -8.44 -2.14 6.87
N MET A 122 -8.45 -1.20 5.94
CA MET A 122 -7.25 -0.51 5.43
C MET A 122 -6.54 0.40 6.44
N ASP A 123 -5.23 0.57 6.25
CA ASP A 123 -4.36 1.39 7.11
C ASP A 123 -4.81 2.83 7.23
N GLY A 124 -5.37 3.39 6.16
CA GLY A 124 -5.91 4.73 6.12
C GLY A 124 -6.95 4.97 7.20
N TYR A 125 -7.74 3.95 7.54
CA TYR A 125 -8.72 4.04 8.62
C TYR A 125 -8.06 4.26 9.99
N ASP A 126 -6.99 3.52 10.28
CA ASP A 126 -6.26 3.61 11.55
C ASP A 126 -5.45 4.90 11.67
N ILE A 127 -4.80 5.33 10.59
CA ILE A 127 -4.09 6.61 10.53
C ILE A 127 -5.08 7.77 10.71
N ARG A 128 -6.25 7.71 10.07
CA ARG A 128 -7.32 8.72 10.20
C ARG A 128 -7.83 8.81 11.64
N ARG A 129 -8.02 7.67 12.32
CA ARG A 129 -8.41 7.63 13.73
C ARG A 129 -7.33 8.14 14.67
N TRP A 130 -6.06 7.93 14.34
CA TRP A 130 -4.95 8.44 15.13
C TRP A 130 -4.75 9.95 14.97
N ASN A 131 -4.65 10.44 13.72
CA ASN A 131 -4.41 11.83 13.41
C ASN A 131 -4.96 12.19 12.01
N PHE A 132 -6.16 12.78 11.99
CA PHE A 132 -6.84 13.18 10.76
C PHE A 132 -6.03 14.17 9.88
N PRO A 133 -5.42 15.24 10.43
CA PRO A 133 -4.53 16.12 9.68
C PRO A 133 -3.35 15.41 8.99
N ILE A 134 -2.70 14.48 9.68
CA ILE A 134 -1.58 13.71 9.09
C ILE A 134 -2.08 12.82 7.97
N TRP A 135 -3.20 12.13 8.20
CA TRP A 135 -3.81 11.27 7.18
C TRP A 135 -4.14 12.04 5.90
N ILE A 136 -4.85 13.17 6.00
CA ILE A 136 -5.28 13.92 4.80
C ILE A 136 -4.07 14.52 4.07
N THR A 137 -3.07 15.03 4.80
CA THR A 137 -1.85 15.58 4.20
C THR A 137 -1.10 14.51 3.42
N PHE A 138 -0.94 13.32 4.02
CA PHE A 138 -0.22 12.22 3.40
C PHE A 138 -1.00 11.60 2.23
N TYR A 139 -2.34 11.51 2.35
CA TYR A 139 -3.21 11.05 1.27
C TYR A 139 -3.15 11.97 0.06
N ILE A 140 -3.24 13.29 0.26
CA ILE A 140 -3.09 14.29 -0.81
C ILE A 140 -1.71 14.18 -1.46
N LEU A 141 -0.66 14.01 -0.66
CA LEU A 141 0.71 13.88 -1.16
C LEU A 141 0.88 12.65 -2.07
N ILE A 142 0.32 11.51 -1.69
CA ILE A 142 0.35 10.29 -2.49
C ILE A 142 -0.50 10.43 -3.75
N LEU A 143 -1.66 11.09 -3.65
CA LEU A 143 -2.50 11.38 -4.81
C LEU A 143 -1.78 12.28 -5.82
N ILE A 144 -1.10 13.33 -5.38
CA ILE A 144 -0.25 14.18 -6.25
C ILE A 144 0.86 13.35 -6.88
N SER A 145 1.54 12.52 -6.09
CA SER A 145 2.62 11.65 -6.58
C SER A 145 2.13 10.65 -7.63
N TYR A 146 0.93 10.10 -7.42
CA TYR A 146 0.26 9.22 -8.38
C TYR A 146 -0.02 9.93 -9.70
N PHE A 147 -0.64 11.12 -9.68
CA PHE A 147 -0.89 11.87 -10.89
C PHE A 147 0.40 12.28 -11.60
N HIS A 148 1.43 12.68 -10.86
CA HIS A 148 2.74 13.02 -11.43
C HIS A 148 3.37 11.84 -12.17
N ILE A 149 3.38 10.66 -11.53
CA ILE A 149 3.89 9.42 -12.12
C ILE A 149 3.05 9.01 -13.34
N TYR A 150 1.73 9.08 -13.23
CA TYR A 150 0.81 8.72 -14.31
C TYR A 150 1.00 9.60 -15.54
N LEU A 151 1.10 10.92 -15.36
CA LEU A 151 1.36 11.88 -16.43
C LEU A 151 2.73 11.69 -17.07
N GLN A 152 3.76 11.38 -16.28
CA GLN A 152 5.12 11.26 -16.80
C GLN A 152 5.36 9.97 -17.61
N PHE A 153 4.57 8.92 -17.37
CA PHE A 153 4.74 7.64 -18.05
C PHE A 153 3.82 7.43 -19.26
N GLU A 154 2.97 8.40 -19.63
CA GLU A 154 2.04 8.36 -20.78
C GLU A 154 1.40 6.97 -20.99
N ILE A 155 0.72 6.46 -19.96
CA ILE A 155 -0.10 5.24 -20.04
C ILE A 155 -1.58 5.61 -20.05
#